data_AF-A0A1H9LHI7-F1
#
_entry.id   AF-A0A1H9LHI7-F1
#
_cell.length_a   1.000
_cell.length_b   1.000
_cell.length_c   1.000
_cell.angle_alpha   90.00
_cell.angle_beta   90.00
_cell.angle_gamma   90.00
#
_symmetry.space_group_name_H-M   'P 1'
#
loop_
_entity.id
_entity.type
_entity.pdbx_description
1 polymer ?
#
loop_
_entity_poly.entity_id
_entity_poly.type
_entity_poly.pdbx_seq_one_letter_code
_entity_poly.pdbx_strand_id
1 'polypeptide(L)'
;MQHFRGLSALVLVGSGMLFIAPATASMSLQKDSPVINTLFAQTKPQCIGRYMIDVHESFNNQLHDMIFIDEFKIASKPLFLPAFTQRVKLREQALRDAINKPENESVNAPFIKEKIILPGES
;
A
#
# COMPACT_ATOMS: atom_id res chain seq x y z
N MET A 1 -61.67 11.67 -38.65
CA MET A 1 -62.16 10.40 -38.07
C MET A 1 -61.01 9.68 -37.41
N GLN A 2 -61.34 8.89 -36.41
CA GLN A 2 -60.54 8.51 -35.25
C GLN A 2 -59.99 7.07 -35.40
N HIS A 3 -58.90 6.77 -34.67
CA HIS A 3 -58.39 5.44 -34.29
C HIS A 3 -57.52 4.64 -35.27
N PHE A 4 -56.25 4.42 -34.90
CA PHE A 4 -55.83 3.12 -34.37
C PHE A 4 -54.56 3.28 -33.49
N ARG A 5 -54.70 2.96 -32.21
CA ARG A 5 -53.61 2.76 -31.25
C ARG A 5 -53.10 1.32 -31.46
N GLY A 6 -51.80 1.08 -31.46
CA GLY A 6 -51.29 -0.30 -31.52
C GLY A 6 -49.77 -0.43 -31.58
N LEU A 7 -49.18 -0.52 -30.40
CA LEU A 7 -47.95 -1.23 -30.00
C LEU A 7 -46.83 -1.59 -31.01
N SER A 8 -45.61 -1.39 -30.50
CA SER A 8 -44.44 -2.29 -30.60
C SER A 8 -43.36 -1.90 -31.61
N ALA A 9 -42.30 -1.26 -31.11
CA ALA A 9 -40.93 -1.61 -31.49
C ALA A 9 -40.00 -1.21 -30.33
N LEU A 10 -39.71 -2.20 -29.49
CA LEU A 10 -38.68 -2.21 -28.47
C LEU A 10 -37.32 -1.96 -29.13
N VAL A 11 -36.73 -0.77 -28.97
CA VAL A 11 -35.34 -0.53 -29.41
C VAL A 11 -34.41 -0.92 -28.26
N LEU A 12 -33.78 -2.09 -28.37
CA LEU A 12 -32.72 -2.54 -27.47
C LEU A 12 -31.53 -1.57 -27.55
N VAL A 13 -31.35 -0.74 -26.53
CA VAL A 13 -30.05 -0.10 -26.28
C VAL A 13 -29.17 -1.13 -25.56
N GLY A 14 -28.53 -2.00 -26.33
CA GLY A 14 -27.43 -2.83 -25.85
C GLY A 14 -26.21 -1.95 -25.61
N SER A 15 -26.18 -1.24 -24.47
CA SER A 15 -24.97 -0.56 -24.03
C SER A 15 -23.96 -1.62 -23.59
N GLY A 16 -22.97 -1.87 -24.45
CA GLY A 16 -21.89 -2.81 -24.17
C GLY A 16 -21.14 -2.39 -22.91
N MET A 17 -21.23 -3.19 -21.86
CA MET A 17 -20.27 -3.15 -20.77
C MET A 17 -18.93 -3.63 -21.32
N LEU A 18 -18.08 -2.68 -21.73
CA LEU A 18 -16.65 -2.91 -21.93
C LEU A 18 -16.06 -3.24 -20.55
N PHE A 19 -16.06 -4.53 -20.21
CA PHE A 19 -15.27 -5.05 -19.12
C PHE A 19 -13.80 -4.87 -19.50
N ILE A 20 -13.20 -3.77 -19.07
CA ILE A 20 -11.75 -3.61 -19.11
C ILE A 20 -11.20 -4.62 -18.10
N ALA A 21 -10.86 -5.82 -18.58
CA ALA A 21 -10.08 -6.76 -17.79
C ALA A 21 -8.73 -6.08 -17.45
N PRO A 22 -8.26 -6.15 -16.20
CA PRO A 22 -6.94 -5.64 -15.86
C PRO A 22 -5.90 -6.38 -16.71
N ALA A 23 -5.13 -5.62 -17.50
CA ALA A 23 -4.02 -6.17 -18.26
C ALA A 23 -2.93 -6.59 -17.26
N THR A 24 -2.84 -7.89 -16.97
CA THR A 24 -1.67 -8.46 -16.33
C THR A 24 -0.52 -8.39 -17.34
N ALA A 25 0.45 -7.52 -17.09
CA ALA A 25 1.69 -7.49 -17.85
C ALA A 25 2.44 -8.80 -17.58
N SER A 26 2.28 -9.79 -18.46
CA SER A 26 3.14 -10.97 -18.50
C SER A 26 4.46 -10.57 -19.15
N MET A 27 5.51 -10.38 -18.35
CA MET A 27 6.86 -10.40 -18.90
C MET A 27 7.16 -11.83 -19.32
N SER A 28 7.02 -12.12 -20.62
CA SER A 28 7.58 -13.33 -21.20
C SER A 28 9.10 -13.22 -21.14
N LEU A 29 9.69 -13.72 -20.06
CA LEU A 29 11.13 -13.90 -19.94
C LEU A 29 11.50 -15.13 -20.79
N GLN A 30 11.58 -14.97 -22.12
CA GLN A 30 12.12 -15.99 -23.02
C GLN A 30 13.62 -16.14 -22.79
N LYS A 31 13.97 -16.81 -21.70
CA LYS A 31 15.29 -17.36 -21.46
C LYS A 31 15.09 -18.82 -21.09
N ASP A 32 14.91 -19.64 -22.13
CA ASP A 32 14.66 -21.07 -22.07
C ASP A 32 15.86 -21.81 -21.48
N SER A 33 16.02 -21.69 -20.16
CA SER A 33 16.92 -22.50 -19.37
C SER A 33 16.06 -23.45 -18.53
N PRO A 34 16.25 -24.77 -18.64
CA PRO A 34 15.48 -25.74 -17.85
C PRO A 34 15.60 -25.46 -16.34
N VAL A 35 16.74 -24.91 -15.90
CA VAL A 35 16.98 -24.50 -14.51
C VAL A 35 16.04 -23.37 -14.07
N ILE A 36 15.82 -22.37 -14.93
CA ILE A 36 14.91 -21.25 -14.62
C ILE A 36 13.47 -21.77 -14.54
N ASN A 37 13.05 -22.62 -15.48
CA ASN A 37 11.71 -23.20 -15.45
C ASN A 37 11.46 -24.05 -14.19
N THR A 38 12.47 -24.77 -13.69
CA THR A 38 12.36 -25.50 -12.43
C THR A 38 12.29 -24.55 -11.22
N LEU A 39 13.10 -23.49 -11.19
CA LEU A 39 13.14 -22.52 -10.08
C LEU A 39 11.89 -21.65 -9.95
N PHE A 40 11.09 -21.52 -11.00
CA PHE A 40 9.85 -20.74 -10.99
C PHE A 40 8.62 -21.60 -11.30
N ALA A 41 8.72 -22.93 -11.18
CA ALA A 41 7.58 -23.83 -11.35
C ALA A 41 6.48 -23.60 -10.29
N GLN A 42 6.88 -23.17 -9.10
CA GLN A 42 6.00 -22.84 -7.98
C GLN A 42 6.37 -21.46 -7.43
N THR A 43 5.48 -20.49 -7.64
CA THR A 43 5.66 -19.11 -7.17
C THR A 43 4.50 -18.65 -6.31
N LYS A 44 4.75 -17.61 -5.51
CA LYS A 44 3.74 -16.89 -4.74
C LYS A 44 3.88 -15.38 -5.01
N PRO A 45 2.77 -14.63 -5.02
CA PRO A 45 2.83 -13.18 -5.14
C PRO A 45 3.37 -12.55 -3.85
N GLN A 46 4.36 -11.66 -3.98
CA GLN A 46 4.91 -10.84 -2.89
C GLN A 46 4.73 -9.36 -3.23
N CYS A 47 4.11 -8.61 -2.32
CA CYS A 47 3.95 -7.16 -2.46
C CYS A 47 5.20 -6.43 -1.97
N ILE A 48 5.70 -5.48 -2.76
CA ILE A 48 6.80 -4.57 -2.40
C ILE A 48 6.42 -3.16 -2.85
N GLY A 49 6.09 -2.30 -1.89
CA GLY A 49 5.61 -0.95 -2.18
C GLY A 49 4.37 -0.98 -3.07
N ARG A 50 4.48 -0.46 -4.29
CA ARG A 50 3.39 -0.41 -5.28
C ARG A 50 3.34 -1.59 -6.24
N TYR A 51 4.32 -2.49 -6.17
CA TYR A 51 4.47 -3.59 -7.11
C TYR A 51 4.15 -4.92 -6.45
N MET A 52 3.65 -5.85 -7.26
CA MET A 52 3.50 -7.25 -6.91
C MET A 52 4.42 -8.05 -7.82
N ILE A 53 5.27 -8.87 -7.22
CA ILE A 53 6.22 -9.72 -7.94
C ILE A 53 6.00 -11.18 -7.56
N ASP A 54 6.18 -12.08 -8.50
CA ASP A 54 6.14 -13.51 -8.22
C ASP A 54 7.52 -13.98 -7.77
N VAL A 55 7.58 -14.55 -6.56
CA VAL A 55 8.79 -15.11 -5.96
C VAL A 55 8.62 -16.61 -5.76
N HIS A 56 9.70 -17.38 -5.77
CA HIS A 56 9.63 -18.82 -5.49
C HIS A 56 8.99 -19.08 -4.12
N GLU A 57 8.25 -20.18 -3.99
CA GLU A 57 7.48 -20.48 -2.78
C GLU A 57 8.33 -20.49 -1.50
N SER A 58 9.56 -21.00 -1.60
CA SER A 58 10.52 -21.06 -0.49
C SER A 58 11.14 -19.70 -0.11
N PHE A 59 10.89 -18.64 -0.88
CA PHE A 59 11.42 -17.31 -0.58
C PHE A 59 10.81 -16.78 0.72
N ASN A 60 11.67 -16.47 1.70
CA ASN A 60 11.29 -15.86 2.95
C ASN A 60 11.98 -14.51 3.07
N ASN A 61 11.21 -13.42 2.99
CA ASN A 61 11.76 -12.07 3.06
C ASN A 61 12.18 -11.73 4.50
N GLN A 62 13.49 -11.65 4.74
CA GLN A 62 14.06 -11.25 6.03
C GLN A 62 14.38 -9.74 6.10
N LEU A 63 14.20 -9.01 4.99
CA LEU A 63 14.48 -7.59 4.91
C LEU A 63 13.31 -6.81 5.53
N HIS A 64 13.40 -6.53 6.83
CA HIS A 64 12.41 -5.73 7.56
C HIS A 64 12.79 -4.25 7.69
N ASP A 65 14.05 -3.94 7.40
CA ASP A 65 14.69 -2.65 7.67
C ASP A 65 15.39 -2.10 6.41
N MET A 66 14.79 -2.27 5.24
CA MET A 66 15.33 -1.77 3.96
C MET A 66 14.31 -0.97 3.14
N ILE A 67 13.21 -0.56 3.78
CA ILE A 67 12.18 0.26 3.15
C ILE A 67 12.44 1.71 3.53
N PHE A 68 12.40 2.60 2.54
CA PHE A 68 12.59 4.03 2.71
C PHE A 68 11.39 4.78 2.12
N ILE A 69 10.93 5.81 2.81
CA ILE A 69 10.11 6.88 2.24
C ILE A 69 10.99 8.12 2.24
N ASP A 70 11.31 8.61 1.04
CA ASP A 70 12.33 9.63 0.82
C ASP A 70 13.67 9.24 1.49
N GLU A 71 14.17 10.07 2.40
CA GLU A 71 15.39 9.81 3.18
C GLU A 71 15.11 9.07 4.50
N PHE A 72 13.85 8.80 4.83
CA PHE A 72 13.46 8.18 6.09
C PHE A 72 13.37 6.66 5.97
N LYS A 73 14.18 5.98 6.76
CA LYS A 73 14.12 4.53 6.92
C LYS A 73 12.88 4.13 7.72
N ILE A 74 12.10 3.20 7.19
CA ILE A 74 10.93 2.61 7.84
C ILE A 74 11.27 1.18 8.27
N ALA A 75 10.82 0.84 9.48
CA ALA A 75 10.94 -0.47 10.06
C ALA A 75 9.59 -0.90 10.63
N SER A 76 9.23 -2.17 10.44
CA SER A 76 8.09 -2.79 11.12
C SER A 76 8.60 -3.65 12.25
N LYS A 77 8.07 -3.44 13.46
CA LYS A 77 8.37 -4.27 14.63
C LYS A 77 7.07 -4.75 15.24
N PRO A 78 6.85 -6.08 15.34
CA PRO A 78 5.70 -6.58 16.08
C PRO A 78 5.85 -6.15 17.53
N LEU A 79 4.86 -5.41 18.03
CA LEU A 79 4.87 -4.91 19.39
C LEU A 79 3.47 -5.08 19.98
N PHE A 80 3.41 -5.60 21.21
CA PHE A 80 2.14 -5.74 21.90
C PHE A 80 1.55 -4.36 22.22
N LEU A 81 0.23 -4.22 22.13
CA LEU A 81 -0.45 -2.93 22.20
C LEU A 81 -0.15 -2.11 23.48
N PRO A 82 -0.14 -2.71 24.68
CA PRO A 82 0.34 -2.04 25.90
C PRO A 82 1.76 -1.49 25.80
N ALA A 83 2.70 -2.28 25.27
CA ALA A 83 4.09 -1.84 25.10
C ALA A 83 4.19 -0.70 24.08
N PHE A 84 3.36 -0.74 23.04
CA PHE A 84 3.27 0.33 22.04
C PHE A 84 2.80 1.62 22.67
N THR A 85 1.69 1.56 23.40
CA THR A 85 1.10 2.70 24.10
C THR A 85 2.08 3.31 25.10
N GLN A 86 2.75 2.46 25.88
CA GLN A 86 3.77 2.90 26.84
C GLN A 86 4.93 3.61 26.12
N ARG A 87 5.43 3.04 25.02
CA ARG A 87 6.53 3.63 24.25
C ARG A 87 6.16 4.99 23.69
N VAL A 88 4.95 5.14 23.15
CA VAL A 88 4.43 6.43 22.66
C VAL A 88 4.39 7.45 23.80
N LYS A 89 3.76 7.09 24.93
CA LYS A 89 3.66 7.99 26.10
C LYS A 89 5.02 8.45 26.63
N LEU A 90 5.98 7.53 26.76
CA LEU A 90 7.34 7.86 27.20
C LEU A 90 8.07 8.76 26.21
N ARG A 91 7.92 8.51 24.91
CA ARG A 91 8.56 9.35 23.88
C ARG A 91 7.98 10.76 23.89
N GLU A 92 6.66 10.88 23.98
CA GLU A 92 5.99 12.17 24.08
C GLU A 92 6.42 12.94 25.33
N GLN A 93 6.55 12.27 26.48
CA GLN A 93 7.04 12.91 27.70
C GLN A 93 8.47 13.43 27.51
N ALA A 94 9.36 12.60 26.99
CA ALA A 94 10.74 13.00 26.71
C ALA A 94 10.83 14.18 25.72
N LEU A 95 9.91 14.25 24.75
CA LEU A 95 9.81 15.38 23.83
C LEU A 95 9.37 16.66 24.55
N ARG A 96 8.33 16.59 25.40
CA ARG A 96 7.85 17.72 26.22
C ARG A 96 8.94 18.23 27.17
N ASP A 97 9.66 17.33 27.84
CA ASP A 97 10.73 17.69 28.76
C ASP A 97 11.91 18.36 28.03
N ALA A 98 12.20 17.94 26.79
CA ALA A 98 13.23 18.56 25.95
C ALA A 98 12.83 19.95 25.42
N ILE A 99 11.53 20.19 25.14
CA ILE A 99 11.02 21.53 24.75
C ILE A 99 11.27 22.55 25.87
N ASN A 100 11.10 22.15 27.13
CA ASN A 100 11.19 23.04 28.28
C ASN A 100 12.63 23.39 28.71
N LYS A 101 13.66 23.02 27.93
CA LYS A 101 15.05 23.36 28.22
C LYS A 101 15.38 24.78 27.73
N PRO A 102 16.08 25.60 28.54
CA PRO A 102 16.38 26.99 28.19
C PRO A 102 17.30 27.15 26.96
N GLU A 103 18.02 26.10 26.58
CA GLU A 103 18.92 26.06 25.41
C GLU A 103 18.19 25.73 24.09
N ASN A 104 16.91 25.39 24.14
CA ASN A 104 16.17 24.94 22.96
C ASN A 104 15.48 26.14 22.28
N GLU A 105 16.03 26.58 21.15
CA GLU A 105 15.37 27.61 20.33
C GLU A 105 14.00 27.12 19.87
N SER A 106 12.99 28.01 19.88
CA SER A 106 11.61 27.64 19.52
C SER A 106 11.49 27.02 18.12
N VAL A 107 12.38 27.37 17.19
CA VAL A 107 12.43 26.81 15.82
C VAL A 107 12.89 25.34 15.78
N ASN A 108 13.70 24.93 16.75
CA ASN A 108 14.28 23.60 16.90
C ASN A 108 13.53 22.75 17.94
N ALA A 109 12.56 23.34 18.63
CA ALA A 109 11.75 22.66 19.61
C ALA A 109 11.03 21.45 18.98
N PRO A 110 11.10 20.27 19.61
CA PRO A 110 10.61 19.04 19.00
C PRO A 110 9.09 18.86 19.19
N PHE A 111 8.31 19.82 18.69
CA PHE A 111 6.85 19.71 18.57
C PHE A 111 6.46 19.15 17.20
N ILE A 112 5.24 18.62 17.12
CA ILE A 112 4.65 18.18 15.85
C ILE A 112 4.46 19.40 14.97
N LYS A 113 5.27 19.52 13.92
CA LYS A 113 5.16 20.64 12.97
C LYS A 113 3.93 20.51 12.08
N GLU A 114 3.54 19.27 11.76
CA GLU A 114 2.42 18.98 10.87
C GLU A 114 1.78 17.62 11.22
N LYS A 115 0.45 17.55 11.12
CA LYS A 115 -0.32 16.30 11.23
C LYS A 115 -0.95 16.00 9.87
N ILE A 116 -0.50 14.93 9.22
CA ILE A 116 -1.12 14.44 7.98
C ILE A 116 -2.31 13.57 8.37
N ILE A 117 -3.52 14.02 8.04
CA ILE A 117 -4.75 13.25 8.25
C ILE A 117 -5.03 12.48 6.96
N LEU A 118 -5.15 11.15 7.08
CA LEU A 118 -5.54 10.32 5.94
C LEU A 118 -7.04 10.52 5.64
N PRO A 119 -7.45 10.54 4.36
CA PRO A 119 -8.85 10.69 4.00
C PRO A 119 -9.67 9.51 4.55
N GLY A 120 -10.71 9.81 5.34
CA GLY A 120 -11.67 8.81 5.86
C GLY A 120 -11.70 8.64 7.38
N GLU A 121 -10.80 9.26 8.13
CA GLU A 121 -10.91 9.31 9.61
C GLU A 121 -11.55 10.64 10.04
N SER A 122 -12.81 10.58 10.46
CA SER A 122 -13.58 11.67 11.08
C SER A 122 -13.62 11.54 12.59
#